data_AF-F0YNP2-F1
#
_entry.id   AF-F0YNP2-F1
#
_cell.length_a   1.000
_cell.length_b   1.000
_cell.length_c   1.000
_cell.angle_alpha   90.00
_cell.angle_beta   90.00
_cell.angle_gamma   90.00
#
_symmetry.space_group_name_H-M   'P 1'
#
loop_
_entity.id
_entity.type
_entity.pdbx_description
1 polymer ?
#
loop_
_entity_poly.entity_id
_entity_poly.type
_entity_poly.pdbx_seq_one_letter_code
_entity_poly.pdbx_strand_id
1 'polypeptide(L)'
;WRLATLERVAPRRYMLEPVALELYRCNATSVFLALPRRGGGLAARKRLPLLGDGPTSFCGLRLEGEPAPLAYGDCRDALKRSQLTEAWRCRRISTFAYVSSLNEVAGRTFQDPAQWPVFPWVLADFDASEAPDLDAPPGADVWRDLAKPMGALGPASRGDAFDERFRTFEDPTGMVPKFMYGSHYSSAGIVLHFLVRCEPFARLAVELQGGKFDVPDRLFFSLAHAWRSATRSMTDVKELVPELFYCPEMLLNHNSLPLGARQAAPGDDGDAAAPGSAVDDVELPAWAGGCADAFVRTHRDALESEAVSETLPGWIDLVFGDAQRGPKAATRGNVFYHLTYEGAIDVDGIDDDDEREATRDQIKHFGQTPPQLLTAPHPRR
;
A
#
# COMPACT_ATOMS: atom_id res chain seq x y z
N TRP A 1 9.29 -23.12 -17.97
CA TRP A 1 9.27 -23.60 -16.56
C TRP A 1 8.80 -25.04 -16.50
N ARG A 2 9.26 -25.83 -15.53
CA ARG A 2 8.71 -27.18 -15.31
C ARG A 2 7.33 -27.03 -14.66
N LEU A 3 6.27 -27.49 -15.33
CA LEU A 3 4.89 -27.42 -14.83
C LEU A 3 4.75 -28.05 -13.43
N ALA A 4 5.53 -29.10 -13.16
CA ALA A 4 5.57 -29.77 -11.85
C ALA A 4 6.02 -28.88 -10.67
N THR A 5 6.61 -27.70 -10.91
CA THR A 5 7.03 -26.76 -9.85
C THR A 5 6.00 -25.67 -9.55
N LEU A 6 4.90 -25.63 -10.30
CA LEU A 6 3.85 -24.63 -10.18
C LEU A 6 2.84 -25.09 -9.13
N GLU A 7 2.68 -24.30 -8.07
CA GLU A 7 1.73 -24.57 -6.99
C GLU A 7 0.38 -23.91 -7.28
N ARG A 8 0.39 -22.69 -7.81
CA ARG A 8 -0.83 -21.91 -8.05
C ARG A 8 -0.64 -20.90 -9.18
N VAL A 9 -1.70 -20.67 -9.93
CA VAL A 9 -1.79 -19.57 -10.91
C VAL A 9 -2.88 -18.64 -10.46
N ALA A 10 -2.56 -17.36 -10.31
CA ALA A 10 -3.52 -16.36 -9.88
C ALA A 10 -3.73 -15.30 -10.97
N PRO A 11 -4.99 -14.95 -11.28
CA PRO A 11 -5.27 -13.83 -12.16
C PRO A 11 -4.84 -12.51 -11.52
N ARG A 12 -4.28 -11.61 -12.33
CA ARG A 12 -3.80 -10.30 -11.90
C ARG A 12 -4.23 -9.20 -12.85
N ARG A 13 -4.15 -7.98 -12.32
CA ARG A 13 -4.24 -6.75 -13.11
C ARG A 13 -2.85 -6.20 -13.36
N TYR A 14 -2.70 -5.49 -14.46
CA TYR A 14 -1.52 -4.69 -14.78
C TYR A 14 -2.02 -3.36 -15.35
N MET A 15 -1.60 -2.25 -14.74
CA MET A 15 -2.11 -0.91 -15.05
C MET A 15 -3.64 -0.85 -15.00
N LEU A 16 -4.23 -1.34 -13.90
CA LEU A 16 -5.68 -1.45 -13.68
C LEU A 16 -6.46 -2.34 -14.66
N GLU A 17 -5.81 -2.91 -15.67
CA GLU A 17 -6.45 -3.81 -16.60
C GLU A 17 -6.26 -5.26 -16.18
N PRO A 18 -7.29 -6.10 -16.25
CA PRO A 18 -7.15 -7.49 -15.92
C PRO A 18 -6.51 -8.16 -17.14
N VAL A 19 -5.18 -8.04 -17.27
CA VAL A 19 -4.35 -8.56 -18.38
C VAL A 19 -3.08 -9.28 -17.90
N ALA A 20 -3.00 -9.63 -16.61
CA ALA A 20 -1.82 -10.30 -16.06
C ALA A 20 -2.14 -11.63 -15.38
N LEU A 21 -1.09 -12.42 -15.16
CA LEU A 21 -1.08 -13.66 -14.39
C LEU A 21 0.12 -13.67 -13.46
N GLU A 22 -0.04 -14.22 -12.27
CA GLU A 22 1.06 -14.53 -11.37
C GLU A 22 1.16 -16.04 -11.13
N LEU A 23 2.37 -16.56 -11.35
CA LEU A 23 2.70 -17.98 -11.27
C LEU A 23 3.47 -18.24 -9.98
N TYR A 24 2.82 -18.86 -8.99
CA TYR A 24 3.42 -19.22 -7.70
C TYR A 24 4.04 -20.60 -7.75
N ARG A 25 5.27 -20.70 -7.26
CA ARG A 25 6.06 -21.93 -7.27
C ARG A 25 6.20 -22.50 -5.86
N CYS A 26 6.39 -23.81 -5.78
CA CYS A 26 6.53 -24.56 -4.52
C CYS A 26 7.72 -24.14 -3.63
N ASN A 27 8.64 -23.31 -4.15
CA ASN A 27 9.77 -22.75 -3.41
C ASN A 27 9.51 -21.31 -2.93
N ALA A 28 8.25 -20.92 -2.78
CA ALA A 28 7.81 -19.57 -2.39
C ALA A 28 8.24 -18.42 -3.32
N THR A 29 8.69 -18.72 -4.55
CA THR A 29 8.93 -17.69 -5.57
C THR A 29 7.70 -17.52 -6.46
N SER A 30 7.49 -16.30 -6.97
CA SER A 30 6.46 -16.03 -7.98
C SER A 30 7.06 -15.35 -9.21
N VAL A 31 6.35 -15.46 -10.33
CA VAL A 31 6.66 -14.73 -11.57
C VAL A 31 5.39 -14.05 -12.04
N PHE A 32 5.48 -12.76 -12.30
CA PHE A 32 4.38 -11.96 -12.84
C PHE A 32 4.53 -11.79 -14.35
N LEU A 33 3.43 -12.00 -15.09
CA LEU A 33 3.39 -11.91 -16.53
C LEU A 33 2.24 -10.98 -16.94
N ALA A 34 2.58 -9.81 -17.49
CA ALA A 34 1.62 -8.97 -18.22
C ALA A 34 1.46 -9.51 -19.64
N LEU A 35 0.22 -9.77 -20.07
CA LEU A 35 -0.11 -10.35 -21.37
C LEU A 35 -0.63 -9.27 -22.31
N PRO A 36 -0.28 -9.34 -23.61
CA PRO A 36 -0.84 -8.43 -24.59
C PRO A 36 -2.35 -8.67 -24.74
N ARG A 37 -3.11 -7.57 -24.81
CA ARG A 37 -4.57 -7.58 -24.93
C ARG A 37 -5.02 -8.08 -26.31
N ARG A 38 -4.32 -7.67 -27.38
CA ARG A 38 -4.52 -8.13 -28.78
C ARG A 38 -3.69 -9.39 -29.07
N GLY A 39 -4.18 -10.26 -29.97
CA GLY A 39 -3.41 -11.42 -30.46
C GLY A 39 -3.55 -12.73 -29.67
N GLY A 40 -4.60 -12.88 -28.85
CA GLY A 40 -4.91 -14.16 -28.19
C GLY A 40 -4.33 -14.33 -26.79
N GLY A 41 -3.79 -13.27 -26.15
CA GLY A 41 -3.44 -13.29 -24.72
C GLY A 41 -4.64 -13.66 -23.82
N LEU A 42 -5.85 -13.20 -24.18
CA LEU A 42 -7.12 -13.64 -23.59
C LEU A 42 -7.45 -15.13 -23.86
N ALA A 43 -7.02 -15.67 -25.00
CA ALA A 43 -7.25 -17.07 -25.38
C ALA A 43 -6.24 -18.03 -24.74
N ALA A 44 -5.01 -17.58 -24.47
CA ALA A 44 -4.04 -18.27 -23.62
C ALA A 44 -4.58 -18.47 -22.19
N ARG A 45 -5.44 -17.56 -21.69
CA ARG A 45 -6.13 -17.68 -20.40
C ARG A 45 -7.03 -18.91 -20.27
N LYS A 46 -7.67 -19.31 -21.38
CA LYS A 46 -8.57 -20.48 -21.40
C LYS A 46 -7.80 -21.81 -21.54
N ARG A 47 -6.49 -21.74 -21.83
CA ARG A 47 -5.64 -22.90 -22.18
C ARG A 47 -4.63 -23.25 -21.12
N LEU A 48 -4.33 -22.37 -20.16
CA LEU A 48 -3.65 -22.83 -18.95
C LEU A 48 -4.63 -23.73 -18.21
N PRO A 49 -4.26 -24.98 -17.88
CA PRO A 49 -4.98 -25.69 -16.84
C PRO A 49 -4.96 -24.76 -15.63
N LEU A 50 -6.12 -24.25 -15.24
CA LEU A 50 -6.30 -23.70 -13.92
C LEU A 50 -5.94 -24.85 -13.00
N LEU A 51 -4.69 -24.91 -12.52
CA LEU A 51 -4.28 -25.72 -11.39
C LEU A 51 -5.01 -25.09 -10.20
N GLY A 52 -6.32 -25.35 -10.15
CA GLY A 52 -7.31 -24.73 -9.28
C GLY A 52 -7.80 -25.66 -8.19
N ASP A 53 -7.25 -26.88 -8.11
CA ASP A 53 -7.65 -27.89 -7.13
C ASP A 53 -6.62 -28.02 -5.98
N GLY A 54 -5.59 -27.18 -5.98
CA GLY A 54 -4.70 -27.05 -4.83
C GLY A 54 -5.37 -26.26 -3.71
N PRO A 55 -5.11 -26.57 -2.42
CA PRO A 55 -5.69 -25.81 -1.31
C PRO A 55 -5.44 -24.31 -1.51
N THR A 56 -6.46 -23.48 -1.28
CA THR A 56 -6.34 -22.02 -1.29
C THR A 56 -5.36 -21.59 -0.21
N SER A 57 -4.09 -21.54 -0.57
CA SER A 57 -3.00 -20.99 0.23
C SER A 57 -2.91 -19.50 -0.08
N PHE A 58 -3.20 -18.65 0.90
CA PHE A 58 -2.91 -17.21 0.86
C PHE A 58 -1.76 -16.95 1.81
N CYS A 59 -0.68 -16.33 1.35
CA CYS A 59 0.53 -16.13 2.15
C CYS A 59 1.03 -17.40 2.88
N GLY A 60 0.87 -18.59 2.28
CA GLY A 60 1.26 -19.88 2.88
C GLY A 60 0.26 -20.45 3.89
N LEU A 61 -0.82 -19.73 4.21
CA LEU A 61 -1.87 -20.17 5.13
C LEU A 61 -2.85 -21.09 4.41
N ARG A 62 -2.89 -22.35 4.83
CA ARG A 62 -3.91 -23.31 4.41
C ARG A 62 -5.04 -23.30 5.43
N LEU A 63 -6.17 -22.68 5.08
CA LEU A 63 -7.40 -22.81 5.86
C LEU A 63 -8.17 -24.05 5.39
N GLU A 64 -8.77 -24.78 6.33
CA GLU A 64 -9.60 -25.94 6.01
C GLU A 64 -10.86 -25.49 5.23
N GLY A 65 -11.01 -25.99 4.00
CA GLY A 65 -12.13 -25.68 3.12
C GLY A 65 -11.90 -26.20 1.70
N GLU A 66 -12.99 -26.42 0.96
CA GLU A 66 -12.93 -26.80 -0.46
C GLU A 66 -12.13 -25.74 -1.25
N PRO A 67 -11.15 -26.14 -2.08
CA PRO A 67 -10.37 -25.21 -2.88
C PRO A 67 -11.30 -24.40 -3.77
N ALA A 68 -11.36 -23.08 -3.54
CA ALA A 68 -12.10 -22.20 -4.41
C ALA A 68 -11.22 -21.89 -5.64
N PRO A 69 -11.65 -22.21 -6.87
CA PRO A 69 -10.94 -21.73 -8.05
C PRO A 69 -10.94 -20.20 -7.99
N LEU A 70 -9.74 -19.59 -8.03
CA LEU A 70 -9.59 -18.16 -8.30
C LEU A 70 -10.00 -17.92 -9.76
N ALA A 71 -11.31 -17.90 -10.00
CA ALA A 71 -11.86 -17.49 -11.28
C ALA A 71 -11.48 -16.02 -11.52
N TYR A 72 -11.19 -15.72 -12.78
CA TYR A 72 -10.89 -14.36 -13.22
C TYR A 72 -12.03 -13.41 -12.83
N GLY A 73 -11.73 -12.37 -12.06
CA GLY A 73 -12.60 -11.17 -12.01
C GLY A 73 -13.57 -11.02 -10.85
N ASP A 74 -13.57 -11.88 -9.82
CA ASP A 74 -14.32 -11.55 -8.60
C ASP A 74 -13.50 -11.80 -7.32
N CYS A 75 -12.64 -10.82 -7.01
CA CYS A 75 -11.91 -10.76 -5.75
C CYS A 75 -12.86 -10.76 -4.53
N ARG A 76 -14.12 -10.32 -4.68
CA ARG A 76 -15.13 -10.36 -3.61
C ARG A 76 -15.56 -11.78 -3.34
N ASP A 77 -15.85 -12.54 -4.39
CA ASP A 77 -16.18 -13.96 -4.27
C ASP A 77 -14.99 -14.79 -3.76
N ALA A 78 -13.77 -14.45 -4.18
CA ALA A 78 -12.56 -15.06 -3.63
C ALA A 78 -12.46 -14.84 -2.11
N LEU A 79 -12.65 -13.60 -1.62
CA LEU A 79 -12.65 -13.31 -0.19
C LEU A 79 -13.76 -14.10 0.54
N LYS A 80 -15.00 -14.07 0.03
CA LYS A 80 -16.14 -14.77 0.64
C LYS A 80 -15.90 -16.27 0.81
N ARG A 81 -15.29 -16.92 -0.18
CA ARG A 81 -15.04 -18.37 -0.16
C ARG A 81 -13.82 -18.76 0.70
N SER A 82 -12.88 -17.84 0.89
CA SER A 82 -11.60 -18.11 1.56
C SER A 82 -11.68 -18.41 3.06
N GLN A 83 -12.78 -18.05 3.73
CA GLN A 83 -12.93 -18.05 5.19
C GLN A 83 -11.88 -17.20 5.95
N LEU A 84 -11.08 -16.37 5.27
CA LEU A 84 -10.03 -15.56 5.89
C LEU A 84 -10.58 -14.62 6.96
N THR A 85 -11.70 -13.96 6.67
CA THR A 85 -12.35 -13.04 7.61
C THR A 85 -12.74 -13.75 8.89
N GLU A 86 -13.37 -14.92 8.81
CA GLU A 86 -13.76 -15.68 10.00
C GLU A 86 -12.54 -16.25 10.73
N ALA A 87 -11.50 -16.66 10.02
CA ALA A 87 -10.25 -17.10 10.63
C ALA A 87 -9.59 -15.98 11.44
N TRP A 88 -9.58 -14.74 10.92
CA TRP A 88 -9.04 -13.60 11.63
C TRP A 88 -9.89 -13.25 12.85
N ARG A 89 -11.22 -13.23 12.72
CA ARG A 89 -12.17 -12.99 13.80
C ARG A 89 -12.01 -13.97 14.96
N CYS A 90 -11.95 -15.26 14.65
CA CYS A 90 -11.69 -16.31 15.64
C CYS A 90 -10.22 -16.40 16.09
N ARG A 91 -9.35 -15.43 15.74
CA ARG A 91 -7.92 -15.40 16.10
C ARG A 91 -7.12 -16.62 15.63
N ARG A 92 -7.59 -17.33 14.61
CA ARG A 92 -6.86 -18.44 13.96
C ARG A 92 -5.72 -17.95 13.08
N ILE A 93 -5.79 -16.71 12.60
CA ILE A 93 -4.72 -16.03 11.90
C ILE A 93 -4.48 -14.65 12.51
N SER A 94 -3.23 -14.17 12.44
CA SER A 94 -2.83 -12.87 12.96
C SER A 94 -3.41 -11.71 12.11
N THR A 95 -3.39 -10.50 12.64
CA THR A 95 -3.80 -9.30 11.91
C THR A 95 -2.91 -9.07 10.69
N PHE A 96 -1.59 -9.20 10.83
CA PHE A 96 -0.67 -9.11 9.70
C PHE A 96 -1.02 -10.12 8.60
N ALA A 97 -1.19 -11.40 8.97
CA ALA A 97 -1.57 -12.46 8.03
C ALA A 97 -2.89 -12.14 7.30
N TYR A 98 -3.87 -11.58 8.01
CA TYR A 98 -5.14 -11.19 7.42
C TYR A 98 -4.97 -10.04 6.42
N VAL A 99 -4.28 -8.95 6.79
CA VAL A 99 -4.04 -7.81 5.91
C VAL A 99 -3.19 -8.20 4.68
N SER A 100 -2.18 -9.06 4.85
CA SER A 100 -1.43 -9.63 3.73
C SER A 100 -2.34 -10.41 2.78
N SER A 101 -3.25 -11.22 3.33
CA SER A 101 -4.19 -12.00 2.52
C SER A 101 -5.21 -11.11 1.80
N LEU A 102 -5.70 -10.04 2.41
CA LEU A 102 -6.57 -9.07 1.74
C LEU A 102 -5.87 -8.40 0.55
N ASN A 103 -4.62 -7.99 0.73
CA ASN A 103 -3.79 -7.45 -0.34
C ASN A 103 -3.66 -8.46 -1.50
N GLU A 104 -3.35 -9.71 -1.19
CA GLU A 104 -3.18 -10.76 -2.18
C GLU A 104 -4.49 -11.10 -2.92
N VAL A 105 -5.62 -11.15 -2.21
CA VAL A 105 -6.96 -11.31 -2.80
C VAL A 105 -7.31 -10.13 -3.70
N ALA A 106 -6.95 -8.92 -3.31
CA ALA A 106 -7.06 -7.72 -4.14
C ALA A 106 -6.08 -7.71 -5.33
N GLY A 107 -5.22 -8.72 -5.46
CA GLY A 107 -4.25 -8.87 -6.55
C GLY A 107 -3.03 -7.96 -6.43
N ARG A 108 -2.77 -7.42 -5.24
CA ARG A 108 -1.47 -6.80 -4.92
C ARG A 108 -0.38 -7.85 -4.94
N THR A 109 0.83 -7.45 -5.31
CA THR A 109 1.94 -8.38 -5.53
C THR A 109 3.28 -7.72 -5.24
N PHE A 110 4.24 -8.53 -4.80
CA PHE A 110 5.65 -8.13 -4.63
C PHE A 110 6.43 -8.12 -5.95
N GLN A 111 5.79 -8.44 -7.08
CA GLN A 111 6.43 -8.45 -8.40
C GLN A 111 6.27 -7.12 -9.16
N ASP A 112 5.45 -6.20 -8.67
CA ASP A 112 5.15 -4.91 -9.30
C ASP A 112 5.07 -3.81 -8.24
N PRO A 113 6.06 -2.91 -8.12
CA PRO A 113 6.05 -1.79 -7.18
C PRO A 113 4.82 -0.87 -7.31
N ALA A 114 4.19 -0.78 -8.49
CA ALA A 114 2.98 0.02 -8.67
C ALA A 114 1.74 -0.63 -8.01
N GLN A 115 1.82 -1.92 -7.68
CA GLN A 115 0.75 -2.70 -7.06
C GLN A 115 1.24 -3.43 -5.78
N TRP A 116 2.19 -2.84 -5.08
CA TRP A 116 2.73 -3.38 -3.83
C TRP A 116 1.66 -3.53 -2.75
N PRO A 117 1.77 -4.51 -1.84
CA PRO A 117 0.88 -4.60 -0.69
C PRO A 117 0.91 -3.32 0.17
N VAL A 118 -0.24 -2.92 0.67
CA VAL A 118 -0.45 -1.71 1.47
C VAL A 118 -0.84 -2.09 2.89
N PHE A 119 -0.21 -1.46 3.87
CA PHE A 119 -0.46 -1.64 5.30
C PHE A 119 -0.76 -0.28 5.95
N PRO A 120 -1.56 -0.24 7.02
CA PRO A 120 -1.85 0.99 7.73
C PRO A 120 -0.63 1.45 8.55
N TRP A 121 -0.45 2.77 8.69
CA TRP A 121 0.16 3.28 9.92
C TRP A 121 -0.70 2.88 11.13
N VAL A 122 -0.09 2.42 12.22
CA VAL A 122 -0.84 2.00 13.44
C VAL A 122 -0.54 2.86 14.67
N LEU A 123 0.69 3.36 14.79
CA LEU A 123 1.08 4.33 15.81
C LEU A 123 0.89 5.76 15.29
N ALA A 124 0.68 6.70 16.20
CA ALA A 124 0.51 8.13 15.90
C ALA A 124 1.59 9.04 16.48
N ASP A 125 2.53 8.50 17.26
CA ASP A 125 3.64 9.23 17.84
C ASP A 125 4.97 8.49 17.60
N PHE A 126 5.87 9.17 16.89
CA PHE A 126 7.23 8.70 16.57
C PHE A 126 8.31 9.64 17.14
N ASP A 127 7.90 10.71 17.82
CA ASP A 127 8.79 11.67 18.49
C ASP A 127 8.92 11.36 20.00
N ALA A 128 8.05 10.50 20.55
CA ALA A 128 8.09 10.04 21.93
C ALA A 128 9.45 9.45 22.36
N SER A 129 9.87 9.82 23.57
CA SER A 129 11.06 9.27 24.23
C SER A 129 10.86 7.87 24.79
N GLU A 130 9.64 7.56 25.22
CA GLU A 130 9.26 6.30 25.85
C GLU A 130 8.52 5.40 24.86
N ALA A 131 8.58 4.09 25.10
CA ALA A 131 7.92 3.11 24.24
C ALA A 131 6.40 3.30 24.30
N PRO A 132 5.68 3.08 23.19
CA PRO A 132 4.23 3.19 23.18
C PRO A 132 3.60 2.19 24.17
N ASP A 133 2.62 2.65 24.94
CA ASP A 133 1.77 1.78 25.75
C ASP A 133 0.81 1.00 24.83
N LEU A 134 1.16 -0.26 24.56
CA LEU A 134 0.37 -1.12 23.66
C LEU A 134 -0.92 -1.65 24.30
N ASP A 135 -1.09 -1.46 25.62
CA ASP A 135 -2.32 -1.79 26.34
C ASP A 135 -3.29 -0.59 26.42
N ALA A 136 -2.87 0.58 25.91
CA ALA A 136 -3.72 1.76 25.85
C ALA A 136 -5.00 1.48 25.03
N PRO A 137 -6.17 1.96 25.45
CA PRO A 137 -7.42 1.68 24.76
C PRO A 137 -7.48 2.33 23.36
N PRO A 138 -8.32 1.80 22.46
CA PRO A 138 -8.61 2.46 21.18
C PRO A 138 -8.92 3.95 21.35
N GLY A 139 -8.31 4.80 20.52
CA GLY A 139 -8.51 6.25 20.54
C GLY A 139 -7.59 7.02 21.51
N ALA A 140 -6.72 6.34 22.26
CA ALA A 140 -5.60 7.00 22.93
C ALA A 140 -4.60 7.58 21.91
N ASP A 141 -3.87 8.62 22.31
CA ASP A 141 -2.99 9.40 21.43
C ASP A 141 -1.84 8.60 20.79
N VAL A 142 -1.51 7.44 21.37
CA VAL A 142 -0.51 6.52 20.82
C VAL A 142 -0.97 5.85 19.52
N TRP A 143 -2.29 5.72 19.31
CA TRP A 143 -2.87 5.01 18.18
C TRP A 143 -3.30 5.95 17.07
N ARG A 144 -3.04 5.54 15.82
CA ARG A 144 -3.70 6.17 14.67
C ARG A 144 -5.19 5.87 14.69
N ASP A 145 -6.01 6.89 14.42
CA ASP A 145 -7.41 6.71 14.04
C ASP A 145 -7.55 5.98 12.68
N LEU A 146 -7.72 4.65 12.74
CA LEU A 146 -7.87 3.78 11.57
C LEU A 146 -9.20 3.98 10.83
N ALA A 147 -10.16 4.71 11.39
CA ALA A 147 -11.38 5.07 10.68
C ALA A 147 -11.18 6.26 9.72
N LYS A 148 -10.00 6.89 9.70
CA LYS A 148 -9.70 8.03 8.84
C LYS A 148 -8.57 7.71 7.84
N PRO A 149 -8.71 8.15 6.57
CA PRO A 149 -7.59 8.11 5.63
C PRO A 149 -6.49 9.09 6.07
N MET A 150 -5.26 8.89 5.58
CA MET A 150 -4.11 9.73 5.96
C MET A 150 -4.35 11.23 5.77
N GLY A 151 -5.06 11.62 4.70
CA GLY A 151 -5.38 13.02 4.44
C GLY A 151 -6.39 13.66 5.40
N ALA A 152 -7.13 12.86 6.17
CA ALA A 152 -8.06 13.32 7.20
C ALA A 152 -7.45 13.27 8.62
N LEU A 153 -6.18 12.89 8.73
CA LEU A 153 -5.39 12.98 9.97
C LEU A 153 -4.61 14.30 10.03
N GLY A 154 -4.06 14.58 11.21
CA GLY A 154 -3.29 15.78 11.48
C GLY A 154 -4.19 16.97 11.87
N PRO A 155 -3.72 18.21 11.68
CA PRO A 155 -4.48 19.41 12.03
C PRO A 155 -5.81 19.48 11.28
N ALA A 156 -6.89 19.88 11.96
CA ALA A 156 -8.22 19.99 11.37
C ALA A 156 -8.24 20.88 10.11
N SER A 157 -7.44 21.94 10.10
CA SER A 157 -7.30 22.86 8.95
C SER A 157 -6.83 22.17 7.66
N ARG A 158 -6.07 21.07 7.75
CA ARG A 158 -5.67 20.27 6.59
C ARG A 158 -6.85 19.52 6.00
N GLY A 159 -7.66 18.90 6.87
CA GLY A 159 -8.91 18.24 6.46
C GLY A 159 -9.85 19.24 5.78
N ASP A 160 -10.03 20.41 6.37
CA ASP A 160 -10.86 21.49 5.81
C ASP A 160 -10.36 21.94 4.43
N ALA A 161 -9.04 22.05 4.24
CA ALA A 161 -8.44 22.41 2.95
C ALA A 161 -8.68 21.35 1.86
N PHE A 162 -8.58 20.05 2.20
CA PHE A 162 -8.93 18.98 1.25
C PHE A 162 -10.42 18.99 0.90
N ASP A 163 -11.28 19.22 1.90
CA ASP A 163 -12.72 19.32 1.74
C ASP A 163 -13.12 20.53 0.88
N GLU A 164 -12.51 21.69 1.11
CA GLU A 164 -12.73 22.90 0.32
C GLU A 164 -12.30 22.67 -1.13
N ARG A 165 -11.10 22.12 -1.35
CA ARG A 165 -10.61 21.76 -2.69
C ARG A 165 -11.58 20.79 -3.38
N PHE A 166 -12.04 19.76 -2.69
CA PHE A 166 -13.00 18.81 -3.24
C PHE A 166 -14.32 19.48 -3.63
N ARG A 167 -14.86 20.37 -2.78
CA ARG A 167 -16.13 21.06 -3.05
C ARG A 167 -16.03 22.05 -4.19
N THR A 168 -14.93 22.79 -4.27
CA THR A 168 -14.72 23.90 -5.23
C THR A 168 -14.08 23.49 -6.54
N PHE A 169 -13.48 22.30 -6.62
CA PHE A 169 -12.85 21.83 -7.85
C PHE A 169 -13.86 21.71 -8.99
N GLU A 170 -13.60 22.45 -10.07
CA GLU A 170 -14.32 22.36 -11.34
C GLU A 170 -13.30 22.18 -12.45
N ASP A 171 -13.41 21.08 -13.17
CA ASP A 171 -12.56 20.82 -14.32
C ASP A 171 -13.10 21.56 -15.55
N PRO A 172 -12.31 22.39 -16.24
CA PRO A 172 -12.78 23.16 -17.39
C PRO A 172 -13.33 22.31 -18.55
N THR A 173 -12.88 21.06 -18.66
CA THR A 173 -13.34 20.12 -19.70
C THR A 173 -14.53 19.27 -19.24
N GLY A 174 -14.80 19.23 -17.93
CA GLY A 174 -15.80 18.35 -17.31
C GLY A 174 -15.40 16.87 -17.29
N MET A 175 -14.19 16.52 -17.75
CA MET A 175 -13.74 15.13 -17.84
C MET A 175 -13.20 14.61 -16.50
N VAL A 176 -12.58 15.48 -15.71
CA VAL A 176 -12.00 15.10 -14.42
C VAL A 176 -13.05 15.28 -13.31
N PRO A 177 -13.51 14.20 -12.65
CA PRO A 177 -14.44 14.32 -11.53
C PRO A 177 -13.73 14.88 -10.29
N LYS A 178 -14.51 15.37 -9.32
CA LYS A 178 -14.00 15.91 -8.05
C LYS A 178 -13.23 14.85 -7.26
N PHE A 179 -12.11 15.26 -6.65
CA PHE A 179 -11.26 14.43 -5.81
C PHE A 179 -10.67 15.25 -4.66
N MET A 180 -10.31 14.58 -3.57
CA MET A 180 -9.63 15.18 -2.42
C MET A 180 -8.11 15.09 -2.60
N TYR A 181 -7.64 13.91 -3.03
CA TYR A 181 -6.21 13.60 -3.07
C TYR A 181 -5.72 13.42 -4.51
N GLY A 182 -4.78 14.28 -4.92
CA GLY A 182 -4.08 14.16 -6.19
C GLY A 182 -2.90 13.17 -6.13
N SER A 183 -2.34 12.96 -4.93
CA SER A 183 -1.44 11.85 -4.64
C SER A 183 -2.22 10.65 -4.12
N HIS A 184 -1.61 9.47 -4.20
CA HIS A 184 -2.20 8.22 -3.74
C HIS A 184 -1.42 7.68 -2.54
N TYR A 185 -2.06 6.86 -1.70
CA TYR A 185 -1.42 6.29 -0.51
C TYR A 185 -0.39 5.18 -0.82
N SER A 186 -0.36 4.71 -2.07
CA SER A 186 0.54 3.64 -2.53
C SER A 186 0.90 3.86 -3.99
N SER A 187 2.19 3.89 -4.28
CA SER A 187 2.72 4.03 -5.64
C SER A 187 4.12 3.41 -5.68
N ALA A 188 4.63 3.17 -6.89
CA ALA A 188 6.02 2.73 -7.05
C ALA A 188 7.00 3.69 -6.36
N GLY A 189 6.77 5.01 -6.46
CA GLY A 189 7.58 6.01 -5.78
C GLY A 189 7.57 5.88 -4.25
N ILE A 190 6.41 5.59 -3.64
CA ILE A 190 6.29 5.40 -2.19
C ILE A 190 7.01 4.11 -1.74
N VAL A 191 6.86 3.03 -2.49
CA VAL A 191 7.54 1.76 -2.20
C VAL A 191 9.05 1.92 -2.27
N LEU A 192 9.55 2.57 -3.32
CA LEU A 192 10.97 2.86 -3.49
C LEU A 192 11.49 3.86 -2.46
N HIS A 193 10.67 4.82 -2.02
CA HIS A 193 11.01 5.72 -0.91
C HIS A 193 11.29 4.93 0.38
N PHE A 194 10.39 4.03 0.77
CA PHE A 194 10.58 3.22 1.98
C PHE A 194 11.71 2.20 1.86
N LEU A 195 11.86 1.54 0.70
CA LEU A 195 12.81 0.44 0.50
C LEU A 195 14.15 0.89 -0.10
N VAL A 196 14.43 2.20 -0.18
CA VAL A 196 15.61 2.76 -0.88
C VAL A 196 16.96 2.16 -0.44
N ARG A 197 17.04 1.59 0.76
CA ARG A 197 18.26 0.98 1.33
C ARG A 197 18.46 -0.50 0.96
N CYS A 198 17.44 -1.15 0.43
CA CYS A 198 17.46 -2.56 0.05
C CYS A 198 17.61 -2.71 -1.47
N GLU A 199 18.50 -3.59 -1.92
CA GLU A 199 18.49 -4.03 -3.32
C GLU A 199 17.36 -5.05 -3.54
N PRO A 200 16.70 -5.07 -4.72
CA PRO A 200 16.97 -4.26 -5.92
C PRO A 200 16.34 -2.85 -5.91
N PHE A 201 15.68 -2.43 -4.83
CA PHE A 201 14.91 -1.19 -4.78
C PHE A 201 15.79 0.07 -4.81
N ALA A 202 16.99 0.02 -4.24
CA ALA A 202 17.98 1.09 -4.36
C ALA A 202 18.26 1.40 -5.84
N ARG A 203 18.55 0.37 -6.64
CA ARG A 203 18.74 0.52 -8.09
C ARG A 203 17.48 1.04 -8.80
N LEU A 204 16.31 0.50 -8.48
CA LEU A 204 15.05 0.97 -9.08
C LEU A 204 14.76 2.44 -8.74
N ALA A 205 15.10 2.91 -7.53
CA ALA A 205 14.96 4.30 -7.13
C ALA A 205 15.88 5.22 -7.95
N VAL A 206 17.12 4.79 -8.19
CA VAL A 206 18.08 5.49 -9.07
C VAL A 206 17.56 5.55 -10.51
N GLU A 207 17.04 4.44 -11.03
CA GLU A 207 16.48 4.37 -12.39
C GLU A 207 15.26 5.30 -12.54
N LEU A 208 14.35 5.31 -11.55
CA LEU A 208 13.18 6.18 -11.54
C LEU A 208 13.56 7.68 -11.53
N GLN A 209 14.67 8.03 -10.89
CA GLN A 209 15.15 9.42 -10.75
C GLN A 209 16.20 9.82 -11.80
N GLY A 210 16.29 9.08 -12.90
CA GLY A 210 17.14 9.45 -14.04
C GLY A 210 18.63 9.23 -13.82
N GLY A 211 19.00 8.20 -13.03
CA GLY A 211 20.38 7.74 -12.88
C GLY A 211 21.10 8.19 -11.59
N LYS A 212 20.38 8.79 -10.65
CA LYS A 212 20.89 9.14 -9.30
C LYS A 212 19.79 9.01 -8.25
N PHE A 213 20.14 8.97 -6.97
CA PHE A 213 19.13 9.07 -5.91
C PHE A 213 18.42 10.43 -5.94
N ASP A 214 17.22 10.47 -5.35
CA ASP A 214 16.48 11.71 -5.14
C ASP A 214 17.26 12.66 -4.21
N VAL A 215 16.81 13.92 -4.12
CA VAL A 215 17.42 14.88 -3.20
C VAL A 215 17.31 14.38 -1.75
N PRO A 216 18.34 14.56 -0.91
CA PRO A 216 18.39 13.96 0.42
C PRO A 216 17.20 14.33 1.31
N ASP A 217 16.71 15.57 1.22
CA ASP A 217 15.57 16.08 1.98
C ASP A 217 14.23 15.40 1.63
N ARG A 218 14.14 14.66 0.51
CA ARG A 218 12.95 13.88 0.12
C ARG A 218 13.09 12.37 0.35
N LEU A 219 14.28 11.92 0.72
CA LEU A 219 14.52 10.51 1.01
C LEU A 219 13.88 10.10 2.34
N PHE A 220 13.64 8.81 2.51
CA PHE A 220 13.18 8.27 3.78
C PHE A 220 14.33 8.30 4.79
N PHE A 221 14.49 9.39 5.53
CA PHE A 221 15.58 9.53 6.51
C PHE A 221 15.11 9.39 7.96
N SER A 222 13.82 9.54 8.25
CA SER A 222 13.27 9.50 9.61
C SER A 222 11.84 8.99 9.62
N LEU A 223 11.50 8.12 10.58
CA LEU A 223 10.13 7.66 10.79
C LEU A 223 9.21 8.79 11.26
N ALA A 224 9.70 9.64 12.17
CA ALA A 224 8.95 10.79 12.66
C ALA A 224 8.67 11.80 11.55
N HIS A 225 9.68 12.11 10.73
CA HIS A 225 9.50 12.97 9.56
C HIS A 225 8.51 12.35 8.56
N ALA A 226 8.64 11.05 8.28
CA ALA A 226 7.75 10.34 7.36
C ALA A 226 6.28 10.36 7.82
N TRP A 227 6.03 10.25 9.12
CA TRP A 227 4.70 10.38 9.72
C TRP A 227 4.18 11.82 9.65
N ARG A 228 4.99 12.81 10.04
CA ARG A 228 4.64 14.24 9.96
C ARG A 228 4.32 14.65 8.52
N SER A 229 5.13 14.25 7.54
CA SER A 229 4.87 14.51 6.12
C SER A 229 3.49 13.97 5.70
N ALA A 230 3.21 12.70 5.99
CA ALA A 230 1.97 12.05 5.58
C ALA A 230 0.70 12.59 6.30
N THR A 231 0.87 13.24 7.46
CA THR A 231 -0.23 13.81 8.26
C THR A 231 -0.35 15.33 8.19
N ARG A 232 0.65 16.04 7.68
CA ARG A 232 0.67 17.52 7.62
C ARG A 232 0.75 18.07 6.20
N SER A 233 1.37 17.36 5.25
CA SER A 233 1.49 17.83 3.87
C SER A 233 0.19 17.68 3.08
N MET A 234 -0.09 18.64 2.19
CA MET A 234 -1.22 18.57 1.24
C MET A 234 -0.94 17.66 0.03
N THR A 235 0.31 17.22 -0.15
CA THR A 235 0.73 16.40 -1.28
C THR A 235 1.15 14.99 -0.89
N ASP A 236 1.16 14.68 0.40
CA ASP A 236 1.57 13.37 0.92
C ASP A 236 0.48 12.77 1.81
N VAL A 237 -0.02 11.60 1.39
CA VAL A 237 -1.03 10.81 2.07
C VAL A 237 -0.63 9.32 2.11
N LYS A 238 0.68 9.04 2.08
CA LYS A 238 1.22 7.68 1.97
C LYS A 238 0.87 6.80 3.17
N GLU A 239 0.42 5.59 2.87
CA GLU A 239 0.31 4.48 3.80
C GLU A 239 1.62 3.68 3.80
N LEU A 240 1.70 2.63 4.62
CA LEU A 240 2.91 1.85 4.82
C LEU A 240 3.05 0.68 3.84
N VAL A 241 4.29 0.24 3.69
CA VAL A 241 4.66 -1.06 3.11
C VAL A 241 4.73 -2.11 4.22
N PRO A 242 4.46 -3.41 3.94
CA PRO A 242 4.45 -4.45 4.97
C PRO A 242 5.81 -4.67 5.64
N GLU A 243 6.92 -4.32 4.96
CA GLU A 243 8.29 -4.50 5.45
C GLU A 243 8.55 -3.81 6.79
N LEU A 244 7.85 -2.71 7.10
CA LEU A 244 7.94 -2.02 8.40
C LEU A 244 7.45 -2.86 9.59
N PHE A 245 6.91 -4.05 9.36
CA PHE A 245 6.41 -4.98 10.37
C PHE A 245 7.17 -6.31 10.41
N TYR A 246 8.25 -6.47 9.61
CA TYR A 246 9.05 -7.70 9.63
C TYR A 246 10.50 -7.59 9.11
N CYS A 247 10.90 -6.48 8.48
CA CYS A 247 12.18 -6.35 7.76
C CYS A 247 13.00 -5.18 8.34
N PRO A 248 13.77 -5.36 9.42
CA PRO A 248 14.61 -4.30 10.00
C PRO A 248 15.67 -3.77 9.03
N GLU A 249 16.10 -4.57 8.06
CA GLU A 249 17.14 -4.22 7.09
C GLU A 249 16.74 -3.02 6.22
N MET A 250 15.45 -2.75 6.01
CA MET A 250 15.01 -1.56 5.27
C MET A 250 15.35 -0.24 5.94
N LEU A 251 15.63 -0.28 7.25
CA LEU A 251 15.94 0.88 8.08
C LEU A 251 17.44 1.14 8.16
N LEU A 252 18.27 0.24 7.60
CA LEU A 252 19.72 0.25 7.76
C LEU A 252 20.42 0.37 6.41
N ASN A 253 21.36 1.29 6.27
CA ASN A 253 22.15 1.50 5.06
C ASN A 253 23.34 0.53 4.99
N HIS A 254 23.05 -0.78 5.04
CA HIS A 254 24.07 -1.84 5.01
C HIS A 254 24.99 -1.78 3.78
N ASN A 255 24.47 -1.28 2.66
CA ASN A 255 25.20 -1.17 1.41
C ASN A 255 26.04 0.12 1.31
N SER A 256 26.05 0.97 2.37
CA SER A 256 26.73 2.27 2.38
C SER A 256 26.39 3.12 1.15
N LEU A 257 25.10 3.16 0.79
CA LEU A 257 24.62 3.89 -0.36
C LEU A 257 24.91 5.40 -0.21
N PRO A 258 25.29 6.10 -1.29
CA PRO A 258 25.56 7.53 -1.27
C PRO A 258 24.25 8.35 -1.31
N LEU A 259 23.51 8.37 -0.21
CA LEU A 259 22.19 9.03 -0.11
C LEU A 259 22.29 10.56 0.07
N GLY A 260 23.51 11.12 0.14
CA GLY A 260 23.77 12.56 0.19
C GLY A 260 23.56 13.17 1.58
N ALA A 261 23.50 14.50 1.63
CA ALA A 261 23.30 15.26 2.87
C ALA A 261 22.16 16.27 2.71
N ARG A 262 21.30 16.36 3.73
CA ARG A 262 20.14 17.25 3.75
C ARG A 262 20.57 18.71 3.75
N GLN A 263 19.86 19.55 3.01
CA GLN A 263 20.11 20.98 2.95
C GLN A 263 19.33 21.76 3.99
N ALA A 264 18.17 21.26 4.41
CA ALA A 264 17.28 21.98 5.31
C ALA A 264 17.94 22.25 6.67
N ALA A 265 17.89 23.51 7.10
CA ALA A 265 18.05 23.88 8.50
C ALA A 265 16.87 23.31 9.32
N PRO A 266 16.94 23.25 10.66
CA PRO A 266 15.81 22.83 11.48
C PRO A 266 14.63 23.73 11.12
N GLY A 267 13.63 23.18 10.43
CA GLY A 267 12.41 23.89 10.13
C GLY A 267 11.57 24.03 11.41
N ASP A 268 10.53 24.87 11.35
CA ASP A 268 9.48 24.97 12.39
C ASP A 268 8.79 23.61 12.69
N ASP A 269 9.07 22.57 11.91
CA ASP A 269 8.53 21.22 12.04
C ASP A 269 9.25 20.33 13.07
N GLY A 270 10.24 20.86 13.80
CA GLY A 270 10.86 20.17 14.94
C GLY A 270 11.89 19.09 14.58
N ASP A 271 12.34 19.02 13.32
CA ASP A 271 13.42 18.10 12.93
C ASP A 271 14.73 18.50 13.63
N ALA A 272 15.17 17.69 14.59
CA ALA A 272 16.35 17.93 15.43
C ALA A 272 17.69 17.80 14.68
N ALA A 273 17.68 17.45 13.40
CA ALA A 273 18.88 17.24 12.63
C ALA A 273 19.51 18.56 12.17
N ALA A 274 20.82 18.69 12.35
CA ALA A 274 21.57 19.82 11.85
C ALA A 274 21.54 19.87 10.30
N PRO A 275 21.52 21.08 9.70
CA PRO A 275 21.68 21.24 8.26
C PRO A 275 23.02 20.63 7.83
N GLY A 276 23.02 19.91 6.71
CA GLY A 276 24.18 19.16 6.24
C GLY A 276 24.33 17.76 6.85
N SER A 277 23.35 17.28 7.64
CA SER A 277 23.34 15.89 8.12
C SER A 277 23.24 14.92 6.95
N ALA A 278 24.17 13.94 6.93
CA ALA A 278 24.15 12.87 5.95
C ALA A 278 22.91 11.99 6.12
N VAL A 279 22.30 11.57 5.01
CA VAL A 279 21.28 10.54 5.02
C VAL A 279 22.00 9.20 5.04
N ASP A 280 21.73 8.39 6.06
CA ASP A 280 22.35 7.07 6.25
C ASP A 280 21.30 6.07 6.77
N ASP A 281 21.47 5.43 7.92
CA ASP A 281 20.39 4.71 8.60
C ASP A 281 19.16 5.60 8.83
N VAL A 282 17.98 4.99 8.88
CA VAL A 282 16.74 5.72 9.19
C VAL A 282 16.76 6.12 10.66
N GLU A 283 16.50 7.40 10.94
CA GLU A 283 16.30 7.91 12.29
C GLU A 283 15.05 7.27 12.90
N LEU A 284 15.27 6.48 13.95
CA LEU A 284 14.24 5.76 14.68
C LEU A 284 13.74 6.58 15.88
N PRO A 285 12.51 6.33 16.37
CA PRO A 285 12.07 6.88 17.64
C PRO A 285 13.03 6.53 18.77
N ALA A 286 13.18 7.43 19.75
CA ALA A 286 14.14 7.27 20.83
C ALA A 286 13.94 5.98 21.65
N TRP A 287 12.70 5.54 21.81
CA TRP A 287 12.35 4.30 22.50
C TRP A 287 12.87 3.03 21.81
N ALA A 288 13.21 3.09 20.52
CA ALA A 288 13.83 1.98 19.81
C ALA A 288 15.33 1.86 20.14
N GLY A 289 15.94 2.86 20.81
CA GLY A 289 17.33 2.83 21.23
C GLY A 289 18.33 2.70 20.07
N GLY A 290 17.96 3.19 18.87
CA GLY A 290 18.75 3.03 17.64
C GLY A 290 18.77 1.60 17.09
N CYS A 291 17.93 0.70 17.58
CA CYS A 291 17.85 -0.69 17.15
C CYS A 291 16.67 -0.91 16.20
N ALA A 292 16.95 -1.16 14.92
CA ALA A 292 15.92 -1.43 13.91
C ALA A 292 15.08 -2.67 14.25
N ASP A 293 15.68 -3.73 14.77
CA ASP A 293 14.95 -4.91 15.25
C ASP A 293 13.97 -4.57 16.39
N ALA A 294 14.38 -3.72 17.34
CA ALA A 294 13.51 -3.31 18.44
C ALA A 294 12.33 -2.49 17.92
N PHE A 295 12.57 -1.57 16.98
CA PHE A 295 11.49 -0.84 16.31
C PHE A 295 10.52 -1.79 15.61
N VAL A 296 11.01 -2.67 14.73
CA VAL A 296 10.16 -3.57 13.94
C VAL A 296 9.36 -4.52 14.84
N ARG A 297 9.96 -5.03 15.92
CA ARG A 297 9.26 -5.87 16.91
C ARG A 297 8.11 -5.11 17.57
N THR A 298 8.39 -3.95 18.17
CA THR A 298 7.36 -3.13 18.82
C THR A 298 6.26 -2.71 17.83
N HIS A 299 6.63 -2.36 16.60
CA HIS A 299 5.67 -1.96 15.57
C HIS A 299 4.80 -3.15 15.10
N ARG A 300 5.36 -4.37 15.07
CA ARG A 300 4.60 -5.59 14.83
C ARG A 300 3.66 -5.91 16.00
N ASP A 301 4.12 -5.78 17.23
CA ASP A 301 3.30 -5.98 18.42
C ASP A 301 2.14 -4.96 18.46
N ALA A 302 2.40 -3.71 18.07
CA ALA A 302 1.38 -2.68 17.91
C ALA A 302 0.31 -3.06 16.87
N LEU A 303 0.70 -3.60 15.70
CA LEU A 303 -0.24 -4.08 14.68
C LEU A 303 -1.11 -5.26 15.18
N GLU A 304 -0.55 -6.11 16.05
CA GLU A 304 -1.24 -7.27 16.60
C GLU A 304 -2.01 -6.96 17.90
N SER A 305 -1.98 -5.70 18.38
CA SER A 305 -2.66 -5.28 19.60
C SER A 305 -4.19 -5.40 19.52
N GLU A 306 -4.85 -5.43 20.68
CA GLU A 306 -6.30 -5.38 20.76
C GLU A 306 -6.85 -4.07 20.18
N ALA A 307 -6.20 -2.95 20.49
CA ALA A 307 -6.64 -1.64 20.03
C ALA A 307 -6.67 -1.54 18.50
N VAL A 308 -5.65 -2.07 17.82
CA VAL A 308 -5.63 -2.16 16.35
C VAL A 308 -6.64 -3.19 15.85
N SER A 309 -6.71 -4.37 16.46
CA SER A 309 -7.66 -5.42 16.04
C SER A 309 -9.11 -4.95 16.06
N GLU A 310 -9.52 -4.17 17.05
CA GLU A 310 -10.87 -3.62 17.19
C GLU A 310 -11.21 -2.53 16.16
N THR A 311 -10.22 -1.74 15.75
CA THR A 311 -10.40 -0.54 14.91
C THR A 311 -10.01 -0.74 13.45
N LEU A 312 -9.21 -1.75 13.14
CA LEU A 312 -8.77 -2.12 11.79
C LEU A 312 -9.90 -2.25 10.74
N PRO A 313 -11.12 -2.74 11.07
CA PRO A 313 -12.22 -2.77 10.11
C PRO A 313 -12.48 -1.39 9.46
N GLY A 314 -12.29 -0.30 10.20
CA GLY A 314 -12.44 1.06 9.68
C GLY A 314 -11.44 1.40 8.56
N TRP A 315 -10.22 0.89 8.66
CA TRP A 315 -9.18 1.06 7.63
C TRP A 315 -9.43 0.13 6.44
N ILE A 316 -9.86 -1.12 6.70
CA ILE A 316 -10.23 -2.05 5.64
C ILE A 316 -11.40 -1.49 4.81
N ASP A 317 -12.37 -0.83 5.45
CA ASP A 317 -13.47 -0.17 4.74
C ASP A 317 -13.00 0.93 3.79
N LEU A 318 -11.95 1.68 4.16
CA LEU A 318 -11.36 2.73 3.34
C LEU A 318 -10.56 2.16 2.15
N VAL A 319 -9.77 1.12 2.38
CA VAL A 319 -8.83 0.59 1.37
C VAL A 319 -9.45 -0.47 0.48
N PHE A 320 -10.27 -1.38 1.02
CA PHE A 320 -10.83 -2.52 0.31
C PHE A 320 -12.37 -2.61 0.37
N GLY A 321 -13.01 -1.86 1.27
CA GLY A 321 -14.43 -2.02 1.57
C GLY A 321 -15.32 -0.91 1.03
N ASP A 322 -16.45 -0.71 1.70
CA ASP A 322 -17.57 0.07 1.19
C ASP A 322 -17.35 1.60 1.23
N ALA A 323 -16.28 2.06 1.90
CA ALA A 323 -15.86 3.46 1.93
C ALA A 323 -14.71 3.78 0.94
N GLN A 324 -14.33 2.84 0.07
CA GLN A 324 -13.31 3.07 -0.97
C GLN A 324 -13.81 3.99 -2.10
N ARG A 325 -15.10 3.91 -2.45
CA ARG A 325 -15.70 4.63 -3.59
C ARG A 325 -17.12 5.12 -3.26
N GLY A 326 -17.64 5.99 -4.14
CA GLY A 326 -19.02 6.48 -4.08
C GLY A 326 -19.28 7.48 -2.94
N PRO A 327 -20.55 7.74 -2.59
CA PRO A 327 -20.91 8.76 -1.61
C PRO A 327 -20.28 8.52 -0.23
N LYS A 328 -20.16 7.26 0.20
CA LYS A 328 -19.54 6.91 1.48
C LYS A 328 -18.06 7.31 1.53
N ALA A 329 -17.33 7.16 0.42
CA ALA A 329 -15.95 7.64 0.31
C ALA A 329 -15.87 9.17 0.49
N ALA A 330 -16.75 9.93 -0.15
CA ALA A 330 -16.80 11.39 0.02
C ALA A 330 -17.10 11.80 1.46
N THR A 331 -18.07 11.15 2.13
CA THR A 331 -18.36 11.40 3.55
C THR A 331 -17.19 11.04 4.47
N ARG A 332 -16.38 10.05 4.08
CA ARG A 332 -15.22 9.57 4.84
C ARG A 332 -13.92 10.29 4.49
N GLY A 333 -13.97 11.29 3.62
CA GLY A 333 -12.77 12.00 3.19
C GLY A 333 -11.85 11.17 2.29
N ASN A 334 -12.34 10.18 1.54
CA ASN A 334 -11.51 9.13 0.94
C ASN A 334 -11.58 9.07 -0.60
N VAL A 335 -11.58 10.23 -1.27
CA VAL A 335 -11.71 10.31 -2.74
C VAL A 335 -10.37 10.67 -3.40
N PHE A 336 -9.79 9.72 -4.14
CA PHE A 336 -8.54 9.89 -4.87
C PHE A 336 -8.78 10.34 -6.32
N TYR A 337 -7.69 10.69 -7.01
CA TYR A 337 -7.75 11.03 -8.42
C TYR A 337 -8.34 9.88 -9.26
N HIS A 338 -9.21 10.21 -10.21
CA HIS A 338 -10.05 9.24 -10.92
C HIS A 338 -9.28 8.12 -11.64
N LEU A 339 -8.13 8.44 -12.25
CA LEU A 339 -7.28 7.45 -12.94
C LEU A 339 -6.67 6.39 -12.01
N THR A 340 -6.73 6.58 -10.69
CA THR A 340 -6.27 5.55 -9.75
C THR A 340 -7.27 4.39 -9.63
N TYR A 341 -8.50 4.56 -10.09
CA TYR A 341 -9.56 3.57 -9.93
C TYR A 341 -9.74 2.71 -11.19
N GLU A 342 -9.77 1.39 -11.00
CA GLU A 342 -10.16 0.45 -12.06
C GLU A 342 -11.49 0.85 -12.71
N GLY A 343 -11.52 0.81 -14.05
CA GLY A 343 -12.68 1.08 -14.88
C GLY A 343 -13.01 2.56 -15.10
N ALA A 344 -12.17 3.49 -14.62
CA ALA A 344 -12.41 4.92 -14.77
C ALA A 344 -12.23 5.43 -16.21
N ILE A 345 -11.31 4.84 -16.98
CA ILE A 345 -11.05 5.20 -18.38
C ILE A 345 -10.74 3.95 -19.21
N ASP A 346 -11.17 3.93 -20.47
CA ASP A 346 -10.74 2.93 -21.45
C ASP A 346 -9.51 3.46 -22.19
N VAL A 347 -8.33 3.17 -21.64
CA VAL A 347 -7.04 3.67 -22.15
C VAL A 347 -6.82 3.27 -23.62
N ASP A 348 -7.23 2.06 -24.00
CA ASP A 348 -7.07 1.56 -25.37
C ASP A 348 -8.08 2.19 -26.35
N GLY A 349 -9.14 2.83 -25.84
CA GLY A 349 -10.11 3.61 -26.62
C GLY A 349 -9.65 5.06 -26.89
N ILE A 350 -8.50 5.48 -26.35
CA ILE A 350 -7.92 6.80 -26.63
C ILE A 350 -7.27 6.79 -28.02
N ASP A 351 -7.82 7.62 -28.91
CA ASP A 351 -7.37 7.74 -30.31
C ASP A 351 -6.00 8.42 -30.43
N ASP A 352 -5.73 9.44 -29.61
CA ASP A 352 -4.47 10.16 -29.59
C ASP A 352 -3.38 9.36 -28.87
N ASP A 353 -2.27 9.11 -29.57
CA ASP A 353 -1.19 8.25 -29.07
C ASP A 353 -0.46 8.87 -27.88
N ASP A 354 -0.28 10.20 -27.87
CA ASP A 354 0.41 10.93 -26.81
C ASP A 354 -0.46 10.98 -25.55
N GLU A 355 -1.75 11.26 -25.67
CA GLU A 355 -2.73 11.22 -24.57
C GLU A 355 -2.82 9.81 -23.97
N ARG A 356 -2.80 8.77 -24.82
CA ARG A 356 -2.81 7.38 -24.38
C ARG A 356 -1.56 7.01 -23.59
N GLU A 357 -0.38 7.43 -24.05
CA GLU A 357 0.88 7.21 -23.34
C GLU A 357 0.91 7.97 -22.01
N ALA A 358 0.52 9.25 -22.00
CA ALA A 358 0.43 10.06 -20.80
C ALA A 358 -0.53 9.46 -19.76
N THR A 359 -1.69 8.95 -20.20
CA THR A 359 -2.66 8.28 -19.32
C THR A 359 -2.07 7.00 -18.71
N ARG A 360 -1.35 6.19 -19.51
CA ARG A 360 -0.66 4.99 -19.02
C ARG A 360 0.41 5.32 -17.99
N ASP A 361 1.21 6.34 -18.26
CA ASP A 361 2.24 6.78 -17.32
C ASP A 361 1.65 7.33 -16.03
N GLN A 362 0.52 8.03 -16.10
CA GLN A 362 -0.21 8.49 -14.93
C GLN A 362 -0.68 7.30 -14.06
N ILE A 363 -1.30 6.29 -14.66
CA ILE A 363 -1.76 5.08 -13.95
C ILE A 363 -0.57 4.29 -13.37
N LYS A 364 0.53 4.19 -14.10
CA LYS A 364 1.70 3.42 -13.71
C LYS A 364 2.41 4.03 -12.51
N HIS A 365 2.57 5.35 -12.46
CA HIS A 365 3.45 6.00 -11.47
C HIS A 365 2.69 6.67 -10.32
N PHE A 366 1.44 7.09 -10.51
CA PHE A 366 0.72 7.93 -9.53
C PHE A 366 -0.32 7.19 -8.71
N GLY A 367 -0.23 5.86 -8.70
CA GLY A 367 -0.94 4.99 -7.78
C GLY A 367 -2.14 4.27 -8.40
N GLN A 368 -2.39 3.07 -7.88
CA GLN A 368 -3.47 2.20 -8.32
C GLN A 368 -4.25 1.78 -7.07
N THR A 369 -5.52 2.16 -6.97
CA THR A 369 -6.44 1.76 -5.90
C THR A 369 -6.75 0.25 -6.05
N PRO A 370 -6.67 -0.58 -4.99
CA PRO A 370 -6.97 -1.99 -5.12
C PRO A 370 -8.46 -2.20 -5.45
N PRO A 371 -8.84 -3.32 -6.06
CA PRO A 371 -10.26 -3.65 -6.24
C PRO A 371 -11.00 -3.67 -4.90
N GLN A 372 -12.24 -3.18 -4.91
CA GLN A 372 -13.12 -3.25 -3.75
C GLN A 372 -13.55 -4.69 -3.49
N LEU A 373 -13.15 -5.25 -2.35
CA LEU A 373 -13.44 -6.60 -1.89
C LEU A 373 -14.82 -6.72 -1.22
N LEU A 374 -15.32 -5.63 -0.64
CA LEU A 374 -16.56 -5.61 0.15
C LEU A 374 -17.41 -4.37 -0.18
N THR A 375 -18.72 -4.53 -0.18
CA THR A 375 -19.69 -3.43 -0.37
C THR A 375 -20.53 -3.15 0.88
N ALA A 376 -20.23 -3.83 1.97
CA ALA A 376 -20.80 -3.61 3.30
C ALA A 376 -19.66 -3.37 4.29
N PRO A 377 -19.94 -2.76 5.46
CA PRO A 377 -18.93 -2.54 6.49
C PRO A 377 -18.24 -3.86 6.88
N HIS A 378 -16.92 -3.80 7.02
CA HIS A 378 -16.13 -4.95 7.42
C HIS A 378 -16.51 -5.39 8.84
N PRO A 379 -16.69 -6.70 9.11
CA PRO A 379 -17.00 -7.18 10.45
C PRO A 379 -15.85 -6.92 11.43
N ARG A 380 -16.18 -6.72 12.70
CA ARG A 380 -15.17 -6.63 13.78
C ARG A 380 -14.54 -7.99 14.05
N ARG A 381 -13.29 -7.96 14.49
CA ARG A 381 -12.54 -9.16 14.91
C ARG A 381 -13.30 -9.89 16.01
#